data_AF-A0A3M3KDE6-F1
#
_entry.id   AF-A0A3M3KDE6-F1
#
_cell.length_a   1.000
_cell.length_b   1.000
_cell.length_c   1.000
_cell.angle_alpha   90.00
_cell.angle_beta   90.00
_cell.angle_gamma   90.00
#
_symmetry.space_group_name_H-M   'P 1'
#
loop_
_entity.id
_entity.type
_entity.pdbx_description
1 polymer ?
#
loop_
_entity_poly.entity_id
_entity_poly.type
_entity_poly.pdbx_seq_one_letter_code
_entity_poly.pdbx_strand_id
1 'polypeptide(L)'
;MQNTVDQNPPLNWKPCSPELLQSGVNCASAPRWSAAPGGQHYHPPIGVPALVAYQVGDFDIVAAFDPQGAIAVLCEQTDQDLSDFELSDVEVVSDKHLDSLEVFDLDEGKTERLETSLRQDIAMLTLPTYMYGWE
;
A
#
# COMPACT_ATOMS: atom_id res chain seq x y z
N MET A 1 -4.09 19.22 20.10
CA MET A 1 -2.81 18.49 20.21
C MET A 1 -2.48 18.04 18.80
N GLN A 2 -1.47 18.64 18.14
CA GLN A 2 -1.06 18.19 16.81
C GLN A 2 -0.53 16.75 16.95
N ASN A 3 -1.26 15.76 16.45
CA ASN A 3 -0.68 14.44 16.20
C ASN A 3 0.30 14.64 15.05
N THR A 4 1.59 14.77 15.37
CA THR A 4 2.63 14.59 14.37
C THR A 4 2.57 13.13 13.95
N VAL A 5 1.99 12.85 12.78
CA VAL A 5 2.03 11.51 12.21
C VAL A 5 3.50 11.12 12.10
N ASP A 6 3.86 10.00 12.74
CA ASP A 6 5.24 9.57 12.89
C ASP A 6 5.82 9.25 11.50
N GLN A 7 6.61 10.18 10.95
CA GLN A 7 7.23 10.06 9.62
C GLN A 7 8.48 9.15 9.67
N ASN A 8 8.46 8.12 10.51
CA ASN A 8 9.54 7.17 10.65
C ASN A 8 9.20 5.86 9.91
N PRO A 9 10.21 5.18 9.33
CA PRO A 9 9.99 3.87 8.74
C PRO A 9 9.53 2.86 9.79
N PRO A 10 8.80 1.81 9.41
CA PRO A 10 8.40 0.77 10.35
C PRO A 10 9.62 0.08 11.00
N LEU A 11 9.41 -0.46 12.20
CA LEU A 11 10.49 -1.06 12.99
C LEU A 11 11.23 -2.15 12.19
N ASN A 12 12.56 -2.13 12.26
CA ASN A 12 13.49 -3.04 11.57
C ASN A 12 13.59 -2.91 10.04
N TRP A 13 12.83 -2.00 9.41
CA TRP A 13 13.01 -1.71 7.99
C TRP A 13 14.38 -1.08 7.74
N LYS A 14 15.03 -1.47 6.64
CA LYS A 14 16.39 -1.05 6.31
C LYS A 14 16.37 -0.08 5.13
N PRO A 15 17.20 0.97 5.14
CA PRO A 15 17.31 1.85 3.99
C PRO A 15 17.77 1.05 2.77
N CYS A 16 17.25 1.41 1.60
CA CYS A 16 17.73 0.83 0.35
C CYS A 16 19.21 1.13 0.17
N SER A 17 20.03 0.07 0.05
CA SER A 17 21.48 0.14 -0.06
C SER A 17 22.02 -0.96 -1.00
N PRO A 18 23.23 -0.82 -1.55
CA PRO A 18 23.83 -1.83 -2.41
C PRO A 18 23.90 -3.22 -1.76
N GLU A 19 24.18 -3.30 -0.47
CA GLU A 19 24.23 -4.55 0.29
C GLU A 19 22.86 -5.23 0.36
N LEU A 20 21.79 -4.43 0.53
CA LEU A 20 20.43 -4.94 0.55
C LEU A 20 20.01 -5.45 -0.84
N LEU A 21 20.40 -4.78 -1.92
CA LEU A 21 20.14 -5.25 -3.28
C LEU A 21 20.90 -6.55 -3.60
N GLN A 22 22.14 -6.67 -3.13
CA GLN A 22 22.94 -7.91 -3.27
C GLN A 22 22.34 -9.10 -2.52
N SER A 23 21.50 -8.84 -1.51
CA SER A 23 20.78 -9.89 -0.77
C SER A 23 19.55 -10.45 -1.49
N GLY A 24 19.22 -9.92 -2.69
CA GLY A 24 18.11 -10.37 -3.52
C GLY A 24 16.85 -9.50 -3.47
N VAL A 25 16.89 -8.38 -2.74
CA VAL A 25 15.79 -7.39 -2.76
C VAL A 25 15.76 -6.69 -4.12
N ASN A 26 14.67 -6.85 -4.86
CA ASN A 26 14.45 -6.10 -6.09
C ASN A 26 13.79 -4.75 -5.76
N CYS A 27 14.57 -3.67 -5.75
CA CYS A 27 14.10 -2.31 -5.47
C CYS A 27 12.87 -1.88 -6.30
N ALA A 28 12.74 -2.37 -7.53
CA ALA A 28 11.67 -1.97 -8.44
C ALA A 28 10.31 -2.58 -8.08
N SER A 29 10.30 -3.73 -7.40
CA SER A 29 9.08 -4.49 -7.12
C SER A 29 8.87 -4.80 -5.64
N ALA A 30 9.89 -4.60 -4.79
CA ALA A 30 9.78 -4.87 -3.37
C ALA A 30 8.92 -3.79 -2.68
N PRO A 31 8.09 -4.18 -1.70
CA PRO A 31 7.44 -3.24 -0.80
C PRO A 31 8.46 -2.25 -0.24
N ARG A 32 8.08 -0.98 -0.21
CA ARG A 32 8.94 0.09 0.29
C ARG A 32 8.13 1.13 1.05
N TRP A 33 8.79 1.83 1.95
CA TRP A 33 8.29 2.98 2.67
C TRP A 33 9.19 4.18 2.35
N SER A 34 8.61 5.36 2.20
CA SER A 34 9.36 6.62 2.13
C SER A 34 8.57 7.74 2.78
N ALA A 35 9.26 8.75 3.29
CA ALA A 35 8.65 9.95 3.83
C ALA A 35 8.15 10.91 2.73
N ALA A 36 8.58 10.71 1.47
CA ALA A 36 8.20 11.57 0.35
C ALA A 36 8.23 10.78 -0.98
N PRO A 37 7.58 11.29 -2.05
CA PRO A 37 7.53 10.66 -3.38
C PRO A 37 8.88 10.49 -4.11
N GLY A 38 10.00 10.75 -3.43
CA GLY A 38 11.35 10.58 -3.95
C GLY A 38 12.40 10.66 -2.85
N GLY A 39 13.55 10.03 -3.07
CA GLY A 39 14.68 10.04 -2.15
C GLY A 39 14.88 8.70 -1.42
N GLN A 40 15.36 8.78 -0.18
CA GLN A 40 15.65 7.58 0.60
C GLN A 40 14.35 6.83 0.91
N HIS A 41 14.37 5.54 0.64
CA HIS A 41 13.28 4.63 0.95
C HIS A 41 13.84 3.42 1.69
N TYR A 42 12.93 2.69 2.33
CA TYR A 42 13.23 1.60 3.22
C TYR A 42 12.48 0.36 2.77
N HIS A 43 13.08 -0.81 2.96
CA HIS A 43 12.47 -2.09 2.65
C HIS A 43 12.28 -2.92 3.92
N PRO A 44 11.29 -3.83 3.91
CA PRO A 44 11.08 -4.76 5.01
C PRO A 44 12.28 -5.70 5.18
N PRO A 45 12.44 -6.31 6.36
CA PRO A 45 13.46 -7.34 6.57
C PRO A 45 13.33 -8.48 5.56
N ILE A 46 14.47 -8.98 5.06
CA ILE A 46 14.50 -10.09 4.11
C ILE A 46 13.83 -11.33 4.72
N GLY A 47 12.97 -11.98 3.94
CA GLY A 47 12.25 -13.19 4.38
C GLY A 47 11.04 -12.91 5.28
N VAL A 48 10.73 -11.64 5.56
CA VAL A 48 9.49 -11.24 6.22
C VAL A 48 8.49 -10.80 5.13
N PRO A 49 7.35 -11.49 4.98
CA PRO A 49 6.29 -11.04 4.09
C PRO A 49 5.83 -9.63 4.46
N ALA A 50 5.64 -8.78 3.46
CA ALA A 50 5.12 -7.44 3.63
C ALA A 50 3.91 -7.24 2.73
N LEU A 51 3.00 -6.38 3.16
CA LEU A 51 1.77 -6.08 2.45
C LEU A 51 2.08 -5.22 1.22
N VAL A 52 1.36 -5.52 0.15
CA VAL A 52 1.34 -4.80 -1.12
C VAL A 52 -0.07 -4.24 -1.30
N ALA A 53 -0.15 -3.06 -1.91
CA ALA A 53 -1.41 -2.48 -2.33
C ALA A 53 -1.85 -3.12 -3.65
N TYR A 54 -3.04 -3.70 -3.65
CA TYR A 54 -3.71 -4.18 -4.83
C TYR A 54 -4.99 -3.36 -5.04
N GLN A 55 -5.26 -3.02 -6.29
CA GLN A 55 -6.59 -2.63 -6.73
C GLN A 55 -7.33 -3.90 -7.14
N VAL A 56 -8.53 -4.10 -6.62
CA VAL A 56 -9.43 -5.19 -6.98
C VAL A 56 -10.64 -4.59 -7.68
N GLY A 57 -10.99 -5.10 -8.86
CA GLY A 57 -11.95 -4.46 -9.75
C GLY A 57 -11.51 -3.04 -10.13
N ASP A 58 -12.49 -2.16 -10.31
CA ASP A 58 -12.23 -0.80 -10.78
C ASP A 58 -11.86 0.18 -9.66
N PHE A 59 -12.25 -0.11 -8.40
CA PHE A 59 -12.31 0.93 -7.38
C PHE A 59 -11.78 0.54 -6.00
N ASP A 60 -11.63 -0.75 -5.68
CA ASP A 60 -11.31 -1.17 -4.32
C ASP A 60 -9.81 -1.31 -4.10
N ILE A 61 -9.29 -0.70 -3.03
CA ILE A 61 -7.88 -0.78 -2.63
C ILE A 61 -7.74 -1.69 -1.41
N VAL A 62 -6.91 -2.71 -1.55
CA VAL A 62 -6.69 -3.75 -0.56
C VAL A 62 -5.19 -3.93 -0.29
N ALA A 63 -4.81 -3.98 0.99
CA ALA A 63 -3.47 -4.39 1.40
C ALA A 63 -3.44 -5.91 1.61
N ALA A 64 -2.65 -6.65 0.83
CA ALA A 64 -2.51 -8.10 0.94
C ALA A 64 -1.10 -8.59 0.62
N PHE A 65 -0.81 -9.87 0.90
CA PHE A 65 0.49 -10.47 0.58
C PHE A 65 0.62 -10.89 -0.89
N ASP A 66 -0.49 -11.23 -1.53
CA ASP A 66 -0.58 -11.69 -2.91
C ASP A 66 -1.96 -11.32 -3.51
N PRO A 67 -2.13 -11.39 -4.85
CA PRO A 67 -3.38 -11.03 -5.51
C PRO A 67 -4.59 -11.86 -5.06
N GLN A 68 -4.41 -13.17 -4.82
CA GLN A 68 -5.47 -14.05 -4.33
C GLN A 68 -5.96 -13.60 -2.94
N GLY A 69 -5.02 -13.25 -2.06
CA GLY A 69 -5.29 -12.72 -0.74
C GLY A 69 -6.02 -11.37 -0.77
N ALA A 70 -5.76 -10.53 -1.78
CA ALA A 70 -6.48 -9.27 -1.94
C ALA A 70 -7.98 -9.48 -2.17
N ILE A 71 -8.35 -10.41 -3.06
CA ILE A 71 -9.76 -10.77 -3.29
C ILE A 71 -10.38 -11.32 -2.00
N ALA A 72 -9.70 -12.26 -1.33
CA ALA A 72 -10.23 -12.87 -0.11
C ALA A 72 -10.50 -11.83 0.99
N VAL A 73 -9.60 -10.87 1.16
CA VAL A 73 -9.74 -9.77 2.13
C VAL A 73 -10.88 -8.84 1.76
N LEU A 74 -11.03 -8.48 0.48
CA LEU A 74 -12.16 -7.68 0.03
C LEU A 74 -13.48 -8.37 0.39
N CYS A 75 -13.68 -9.59 -0.11
CA CYS A 75 -14.91 -10.34 0.10
C CYS A 75 -15.22 -10.57 1.60
N GLU A 76 -14.22 -10.88 2.42
CA GLU A 76 -14.39 -11.07 3.85
C GLU A 76 -14.79 -9.77 4.58
N GLN A 77 -14.22 -8.62 4.21
CA GLN A 77 -14.40 -7.38 4.95
C GLN A 77 -15.54 -6.49 4.41
N THR A 78 -16.04 -6.77 3.21
CA THR A 78 -17.15 -6.03 2.57
C THR A 78 -18.40 -6.86 2.32
N ASP A 79 -18.42 -8.13 2.77
CA ASP A 79 -19.52 -9.10 2.56
C ASP A 79 -19.85 -9.36 1.06
N GLN A 80 -18.89 -9.14 0.16
CA GLN A 80 -19.02 -9.45 -1.27
C GLN A 80 -18.76 -10.94 -1.56
N ASP A 81 -19.29 -11.46 -2.67
CA ASP A 81 -19.10 -12.87 -3.05
C ASP A 81 -17.74 -13.08 -3.73
N LEU A 82 -17.00 -14.11 -3.31
CA LEU A 82 -15.69 -14.44 -3.87
C LEU A 82 -15.76 -14.88 -5.33
N SER A 83 -16.93 -15.34 -5.80
CA SER A 83 -17.15 -15.71 -7.19
C SER A 83 -17.37 -14.53 -8.14
N ASP A 84 -17.50 -13.31 -7.61
CA ASP A 84 -17.63 -12.09 -8.41
C ASP A 84 -16.28 -11.56 -8.93
N PHE A 85 -15.17 -12.14 -8.49
CA PHE A 85 -13.82 -11.66 -8.80
C PHE A 85 -12.91 -12.74 -9.37
N GLU A 86 -12.17 -12.37 -10.41
CA GLU A 86 -11.09 -13.17 -10.99
C GLU A 86 -9.73 -12.50 -10.76
N LEU A 87 -8.64 -13.26 -10.94
CA LEU A 87 -7.28 -12.71 -10.79
C LEU A 87 -6.94 -11.65 -11.82
N SER A 88 -7.64 -11.62 -12.96
CA SER A 88 -7.51 -10.55 -13.95
C SER A 88 -8.05 -9.21 -13.47
N ASP A 89 -8.89 -9.22 -12.43
CA ASP A 89 -9.46 -8.01 -11.83
C ASP A 89 -8.54 -7.42 -10.75
N VAL A 90 -7.34 -8.00 -10.56
CA VAL A 90 -6.41 -7.57 -9.52
C VAL A 90 -5.15 -6.99 -10.13
N GLU A 91 -4.90 -5.71 -9.88
CA GLU A 91 -3.71 -5.00 -10.33
C GLU A 91 -2.92 -4.44 -9.15
N VAL A 92 -1.59 -4.39 -9.28
CA VAL A 92 -0.75 -3.72 -8.26
C VAL A 92 -0.94 -2.21 -8.40
N VAL A 93 -1.23 -1.54 -7.29
CA VAL A 93 -1.38 -0.09 -7.29
C VAL A 93 -0.07 0.59 -7.68
N SER A 94 -0.14 1.50 -8.64
CA SER A 94 1.05 2.19 -9.15
C SER A 94 1.75 3.05 -8.09
N ASP A 95 3.08 3.18 -8.21
CA ASP A 95 3.88 4.06 -7.35
C ASP A 95 3.34 5.49 -7.28
N LYS A 96 2.88 6.04 -8.42
CA LYS A 96 2.32 7.39 -8.48
C LYS A 96 1.09 7.54 -7.57
N HIS A 97 0.22 6.55 -7.55
CA HIS A 97 -0.96 6.56 -6.67
C HIS A 97 -0.52 6.34 -5.21
N LEU A 98 0.32 5.32 -4.96
CA LEU A 98 0.86 5.02 -3.63
C LEU A 98 1.51 6.21 -2.92
N ASP A 99 2.18 7.07 -3.69
CA ASP A 99 2.92 8.23 -3.19
C ASP A 99 2.11 9.55 -3.27
N SER A 100 0.86 9.51 -3.76
CA SER A 100 0.00 10.71 -3.80
C SER A 100 -0.35 11.17 -2.38
N LEU A 101 -0.25 12.49 -2.16
CA LEU A 101 -0.75 13.16 -0.96
C LEU A 101 -1.97 14.02 -1.27
N GLU A 102 -2.58 13.82 -2.42
CA GLU A 102 -3.76 14.54 -2.88
C GLU A 102 -4.86 13.54 -3.18
N VAL A 103 -6.05 13.80 -2.64
CA VAL A 103 -7.28 13.07 -2.93
C VAL A 103 -8.33 14.07 -3.41
N PHE A 104 -9.15 13.67 -4.38
CA PHE A 104 -10.27 14.49 -4.82
C PHE A 104 -11.53 14.10 -4.05
N ASP A 105 -12.07 15.04 -3.28
CA ASP A 105 -13.36 14.88 -2.61
C ASP A 105 -14.47 15.21 -3.62
N LEU A 106 -15.25 14.19 -3.99
CA LEU A 106 -16.35 14.33 -4.95
C LEU A 106 -17.52 15.14 -4.38
N ASP A 107 -17.78 15.05 -3.08
CA ASP A 107 -18.90 15.71 -2.42
C ASP A 107 -18.63 17.22 -2.27
N GLU A 108 -17.41 17.57 -1.88
CA GLU A 108 -16.98 18.97 -1.75
C GLU A 108 -16.46 19.56 -3.07
N GLY A 109 -16.20 18.72 -4.07
CA GLY A 109 -15.71 19.12 -5.39
C GLY A 109 -14.33 19.77 -5.37
N LYS A 110 -13.48 19.37 -4.42
CA LYS A 110 -12.15 19.98 -4.19
C LYS A 110 -11.08 18.92 -3.93
N THR A 111 -9.83 19.27 -4.22
CA THR A 111 -8.69 18.43 -3.85
C THR A 111 -8.28 18.72 -2.41
N GLU A 112 -8.19 17.67 -1.60
CA GLU A 112 -7.67 17.72 -0.24
C GLU A 112 -6.25 17.16 -0.18
N ARG A 113 -5.47 17.71 0.76
CA ARG A 113 -4.12 17.23 1.03
C ARG A 113 -4.16 16.24 2.20
N LEU A 114 -3.62 15.05 1.96
CA LEU A 114 -3.43 14.01 2.97
C LEU A 114 -2.18 14.28 3.82
N GLU A 115 -2.23 13.83 5.08
CA GLU A 115 -1.09 13.88 6.00
C GLU A 115 -0.07 12.78 5.71
N THR A 116 -0.54 11.60 5.28
CA THR A 116 0.25 10.44 4.86
C THR A 116 -0.17 9.95 3.49
N SER A 117 0.76 9.27 2.82
CA SER A 117 0.50 8.57 1.57
C SER A 117 0.04 7.14 1.84
N LEU A 118 -0.66 6.54 0.89
CA LEU A 118 -1.12 5.15 0.97
C LEU A 118 0.06 4.18 1.23
N ARG A 119 1.24 4.46 0.65
CA ARG A 119 2.45 3.68 0.91
C ARG A 119 2.85 3.67 2.38
N GLN A 120 2.72 4.82 3.05
CA GLN A 120 3.06 4.94 4.47
C GLN A 120 2.05 4.17 5.32
N ASP A 121 0.76 4.32 5.01
CA ASP A 121 -0.30 3.66 5.76
C ASP A 121 -0.17 2.13 5.67
N ILE A 122 0.07 1.59 4.47
CA ILE A 122 0.23 0.14 4.26
C ILE A 122 1.47 -0.41 4.97
N ALA A 123 2.57 0.33 4.98
CA ALA A 123 3.79 -0.10 5.65
C ALA A 123 3.62 -0.25 7.18
N MET A 124 2.62 0.42 7.76
CA MET A 124 2.28 0.34 9.18
C MET A 124 1.33 -0.82 9.50
N LEU A 125 0.71 -1.44 8.50
CA LEU A 125 -0.17 -2.57 8.69
C LEU A 125 0.61 -3.85 9.01
N THR A 126 0.03 -4.67 9.88
CA THR A 126 0.58 -5.98 10.24
C THR A 126 -0.26 -7.14 9.71
N LEU A 127 -1.48 -6.86 9.24
CA LEU A 127 -2.42 -7.84 8.72
C LEU A 127 -3.06 -7.32 7.41
N PRO A 128 -3.42 -8.23 6.48
CA PRO A 128 -4.17 -7.86 5.29
C PRO A 128 -5.47 -7.13 5.64
N THR A 129 -5.76 -6.05 4.93
CA THR A 129 -6.82 -5.08 5.30
C THR A 129 -7.43 -4.48 4.05
N TYR A 130 -8.77 -4.38 4.00
CA TYR A 130 -9.46 -3.53 3.04
C TYR A 130 -9.24 -2.07 3.43
N MET A 131 -8.70 -1.25 2.50
CA MET A 131 -8.29 0.12 2.80
C MET A 131 -9.44 1.08 2.59
N TYR A 132 -9.92 1.15 1.34
CA TYR A 132 -11.02 2.01 0.90
C TYR A 132 -11.39 1.64 -0.54
N GLY A 133 -12.54 2.12 -0.97
CA GLY A 133 -13.04 2.02 -2.33
C GLY A 133 -13.88 3.25 -2.64
N TRP A 134 -14.26 3.40 -3.90
CA TRP A 134 -15.16 4.47 -4.33
C TRP A 134 -16.19 3.92 -5.32
N GLU A 135 -17.36 4.58 -5.41
CA GLU A 135 -18.43 4.24 -6.34
C GLU A 135 -18.74 5.42 -7.28
#